data_AF-A0A7V5CJ13-F1
#
_entry.id   AF-A0A7V5CJ13-F1
#
_cell.length_a   1.000
_cell.length_b   1.000
_cell.length_c   1.000
_cell.angle_alpha   90.00
_cell.angle_beta   90.00
_cell.angle_gamma   90.00
#
_symmetry.space_group_name_H-M   'P 1'
#
loop_
_entity.id
_entity.type
_entity.pdbx_description
1 polymer ?
#
loop_
_entity_poly.entity_id
_entity_poly.type
_entity_poly.pdbx_seq_one_letter_code
_entity_poly.pdbx_strand_id
1 'polypeptide(L)' 'YVNHKGERGKMQEFFKVYDRAGQKCECGGVVKKIQLNGRGTYYCPECQN' A
#
# COMPACT_ATOMS: atom_id res chain seq x y z
N TYR A 1 -0.12 0.81 13.66
CA TYR A 1 0.55 1.31 14.87
C TYR A 1 -0.53 1.59 15.90
N VAL A 2 -0.36 1.12 17.14
CA VAL A 2 -1.26 1.43 18.25
C VAL A 2 -0.41 2.05 19.34
N ASN A 3 -0.77 3.24 19.81
CA ASN A 3 0.01 3.94 20.84
C ASN A 3 -0.22 3.32 22.23
N HIS A 4 0.51 3.78 23.24
CA HIS A 4 0.37 3.32 24.64
C HIS A 4 -1.03 3.54 25.25
N LYS A 5 -1.90 4.29 24.57
CA LYS A 5 -3.30 4.55 24.95
C LYS A 5 -4.30 3.67 24.19
N GLY A 6 -3.84 2.74 23.35
CA GLY A 6 -4.72 1.87 22.56
C GLY A 6 -5.27 2.52 21.29
N GLU A 7 -4.83 3.73 20.94
CA GLU A 7 -5.34 4.44 19.77
C GLU A 7 -4.62 3.97 18.50
N ARG A 8 -5.40 3.58 17.49
CA ARG A 8 -4.87 3.25 16.16
C ARG A 8 -4.33 4.52 15.50
N GLY A 9 -3.06 4.49 15.09
CA GLY A 9 -2.44 5.58 14.35
C GLY A 9 -3.06 5.73 12.97
N LYS A 10 -3.46 6.94 12.59
CA LYS A 10 -4.24 7.24 11.38
C LYS A 10 -3.50 7.08 10.05
N MET A 11 -2.19 6.78 10.08
CA MET A 11 -1.36 6.67 8.87
C MET A 11 -1.86 5.62 7.87
N GLN A 12 -2.58 4.59 8.35
CA GLN A 12 -3.13 3.56 7.47
C GLN A 12 -4.19 4.11 6.49
N GLU A 13 -4.85 5.21 6.82
CA GLU A 13 -5.87 5.85 5.97
C GLU A 13 -5.23 6.54 4.74
N PHE A 14 -3.95 6.91 4.82
CA PHE A 14 -3.22 7.59 3.74
C PHE A 14 -2.46 6.63 2.82
N PHE A 15 -2.68 5.32 2.95
CA PHE A 15 -2.04 4.33 2.09
C PHE A 15 -2.58 4.39 0.67
N LYS A 16 -1.74 4.83 -0.27
CA LYS A 16 -2.10 4.93 -1.70
C LYS A 16 -2.13 3.59 -2.42
N VAL A 17 -1.21 2.67 -2.06
CA VAL A 17 -1.01 1.38 -2.75
C VAL A 17 -0.95 0.18 -1.81
N TYR A 18 -0.59 0.38 -0.54
CA TYR A 18 -0.42 -0.71 0.41
C TYR A 18 -1.75 -1.45 0.66
N ASP A 19 -1.71 -2.78 0.54
CA ASP A 19 -2.86 -3.69 0.62
C ASP A 19 -3.97 -3.45 -0.42
N ARG A 20 -3.67 -2.71 -1.49
CA ARG A 20 -4.58 -2.45 -2.60
C ARG A 20 -4.27 -3.30 -3.84
N ALA A 21 -3.60 -4.44 -3.68
CA ALA A 21 -3.27 -5.31 -4.82
C ALA A 21 -4.53 -5.73 -5.58
N GLY A 22 -4.51 -5.56 -6.91
CA GLY A 22 -5.65 -5.81 -7.79
C GLY A 22 -6.67 -4.68 -7.84
N GLN A 23 -6.55 -3.65 -7.00
CA GLN A 23 -7.38 -2.43 -7.10
C GLN A 23 -6.77 -1.42 -8.08
N LYS A 24 -7.62 -0.53 -8.57
CA LYS A 24 -7.18 0.59 -9.40
C LYS A 24 -6.39 1.60 -8.55
N CYS A 25 -5.25 2.01 -9.05
CA CYS A 25 -4.48 3.15 -8.58
C CYS A 25 -5.16 4.45 -9.02
N GLU A 26 -4.81 5.56 -8.38
CA GLU A 26 -5.33 6.90 -8.73
C GLU A 26 -4.96 7.31 -10.17
N CYS A 27 -3.83 6.82 -10.71
CA CYS A 27 -3.47 6.99 -12.12
C CYS A 27 -4.25 6.10 -13.11
N GLY A 28 -5.16 5.23 -12.63
CA GLY A 28 -5.95 4.32 -13.46
C GLY A 28 -5.30 2.95 -13.72
N GLY A 29 -3.99 2.80 -13.46
CA GLY A 29 -3.29 1.52 -13.49
C GLY A 29 -3.72 0.55 -12.39
N VAL A 30 -3.35 -0.73 -12.48
CA VAL A 30 -3.67 -1.73 -11.46
C VAL A 30 -2.48 -1.90 -10.50
N VAL A 31 -2.72 -1.77 -9.19
CA VAL A 31 -1.70 -1.98 -8.17
C VAL A 31 -1.28 -3.45 -8.15
N LYS A 32 0.02 -3.71 -8.23
CA LYS A 32 0.60 -5.04 -8.20
C LYS A 32 1.27 -5.29 -6.85
N LYS A 33 1.19 -6.55 -6.39
CA LYS A 33 1.97 -7.05 -5.27
C LYS A 33 3.08 -7.93 -5.83
N ILE A 34 4.31 -7.61 -5.48
CA ILE A 34 5.48 -8.45 -5.75
C ILE A 34 6.11 -8.88 -4.45
N GLN A 35 6.86 -9.97 -4.49
CA GLN A 35 7.68 -10.39 -3.37
C GLN A 35 9.13 -10.06 -3.70
N LEU A 36 9.70 -9.09 -2.98
CA LEU A 36 11.08 -8.67 -3.15
C LEU A 36 11.88 -9.09 -1.91
N ASN A 37 12.87 -9.97 -2.09
CA ASN A 37 13.68 -10.51 -1.00
C ASN A 37 12.85 -11.03 0.20
N GLY A 38 11.76 -11.76 -0.10
CA GLY A 38 10.88 -12.31 0.93
C GLY A 38 9.87 -11.33 1.53
N ARG A 39 9.90 -10.03 1.18
CA ARG A 39 8.93 -9.02 1.64
C ARG A 39 7.91 -8.72 0.56
N GLY A 40 6.63 -8.74 0.93
CA GLY A 40 5.55 -8.32 0.03
C GLY A 40 5.57 -6.80 -0.16
N THR A 41 5.83 -6.36 -1.39
CA THR A 41 5.83 -4.95 -1.80
C THR A 41 4.65 -4.69 -2.71
N TYR A 42 3.88 -3.65 -2.42
CA TYR A 42 2.77 -3.18 -3.25
C TYR A 42 3.22 -1.94 -4.01
N TYR A 43 3.05 -1.91 -5.32
CA TYR A 43 3.41 -0.76 -6.14
C TYR A 43 2.50 -0.64 -7.36
N CYS A 44 2.39 0.57 -7.91
CA CYS A 44 1.71 0.80 -9.18
C CYS A 44 2.75 0.96 -10.28
N PRO A 45 2.76 0.11 -11.33
CA PRO A 45 3.74 0.21 -12.41
C PRO A 45 3.60 1.48 -13.26
N GLU A 46 2.41 2.08 -13.32
CA GLU A 46 2.17 3.32 -14.07
C GLU A 46 2.68 4.56 -13.34
N CYS A 47 2.57 4.57 -12.01
CA CYS A 47 2.91 5.72 -11.17
C CYS A 47 4.34 5.65 -10.59
N GLN A 48 4.96 4.47 -10.53
CA GLN A 48 6.21 4.21 -9.80
C GLN A 48 7.29 3.56 -10.69
N ASN A 49 7.42 4.07 -11.93
CA ASN A 49 8.54 3.84 -12.83
C ASN A 49 9.59 4.94 -12.69
#